data_AF-A0A354XWE1-F1
#
_entry.id   AF-A0A354XWE1-F1
#
_cell.length_a   1.000
_cell.length_b   1.000
_cell.length_c   1.000
_cell.angle_alpha   90.00
_cell.angle_beta   90.00
_cell.angle_gamma   90.00
#
_symmetry.space_group_name_H-M   'P 1'
#
loop_
_entity.id
_entity.type
_entity.pdbx_description
1 polymer ?
#
loop_
_entity_poly.entity_id
_entity_poly.type
_entity_poly.pdbx_seq_one_letter_code
_entity_poly.pdbx_strand_id
1 'polypeptide(L)'
;MKKTALLSLLALMIIGGVNAQQINRQSNAADGLLSGGKTILKANVLGWATRNFGFYGEQIISKNISAVLGVNIMPQGGVPYISRFSDDPQLEDIRIGTFSFTPEVRFYLSRSGYGKGFYIAPYYKYERFKASNLLIEFEDQNSVPQEINLKGNLNTHSGGAIIGIQWLAGKKKRIALDWTIIGAHYGT
;
A
#
# COMPACT_ATOMS: atom_id res chain seq x y z
N MET A 1 34.25 9.85 0.00
CA MET A 1 33.62 11.20 -0.10
C MET A 1 32.65 11.33 -1.29
N LYS A 2 31.82 10.32 -1.61
CA LYS A 2 30.91 10.37 -2.79
C LYS A 2 29.42 10.10 -2.48
N LYS A 3 29.04 9.89 -1.20
CA LYS A 3 27.64 9.61 -0.82
C LYS A 3 26.86 10.83 -0.32
N THR A 4 27.52 11.94 -0.02
CA THR A 4 26.88 13.18 0.45
C THR A 4 26.41 14.09 -0.68
N ALA A 5 26.91 13.91 -1.91
CA ALA A 5 26.52 14.72 -3.07
C ALA A 5 25.15 14.34 -3.66
N LEU A 6 24.67 13.11 -3.42
CA LEU A 6 23.38 12.64 -3.93
C LEU A 6 22.21 13.09 -3.05
N LEU A 7 22.45 13.30 -1.75
CA LEU A 7 21.47 13.83 -0.80
C LEU A 7 21.24 15.33 -0.96
N SER A 8 22.24 16.09 -1.42
CA SER A 8 22.08 17.52 -1.71
C SER A 8 21.35 17.78 -3.03
N LEU A 9 21.43 16.89 -4.03
CA LEU A 9 20.64 17.03 -5.26
C LEU A 9 19.13 16.78 -5.04
N LEU A 10 18.77 15.88 -4.11
CA LEU A 10 17.37 15.60 -3.78
C LEU A 10 16.74 16.72 -2.92
N ALA A 11 17.56 17.44 -2.13
CA ALA A 11 17.11 18.59 -1.35
C ALA A 11 16.90 19.86 -2.20
N LEU A 12 17.62 20.02 -3.33
CA LEU A 12 17.48 21.20 -4.19
C LEU A 12 16.19 21.21 -5.04
N MET A 13 15.55 20.05 -5.28
CA MET A 13 14.25 20.02 -5.99
C MET A 13 13.08 20.50 -5.13
N ILE A 14 13.25 20.66 -3.81
CA ILE A 14 12.16 21.03 -2.90
C ILE A 14 12.05 22.57 -2.74
N ILE A 15 13.07 23.36 -3.10
CA ILE A 15 13.12 24.80 -2.81
C ILE A 15 12.82 25.69 -4.05
N GLY A 16 12.79 25.14 -5.26
CA GLY A 16 12.61 25.91 -6.50
C GLY A 16 11.17 26.31 -6.89
N GLY A 17 10.16 26.02 -6.07
CA GLY A 17 8.74 26.17 -6.46
C GLY A 17 8.00 27.39 -5.93
N VAL A 18 8.61 28.22 -5.07
CA VAL A 18 7.93 29.37 -4.47
C VAL A 18 8.25 30.62 -5.26
N ASN A 19 7.59 30.82 -6.40
CA ASN A 19 7.28 32.16 -6.91
C ASN A 19 6.11 32.13 -7.91
N ALA A 20 5.04 32.82 -7.48
CA ALA A 20 4.02 33.50 -8.27
C ALA A 20 3.22 32.71 -9.33
N GLN A 21 2.06 32.17 -8.91
CA GLN A 21 0.89 32.12 -9.78
C GLN A 21 -0.33 32.71 -9.07
N GLN A 22 -0.72 33.90 -9.52
CA GLN A 22 -2.00 34.52 -9.24
C GLN A 22 -3.12 33.56 -9.70
N ILE A 23 -3.84 32.97 -8.74
CA ILE A 23 -4.96 32.08 -9.02
C ILE A 23 -6.17 32.94 -9.38
N ASN A 24 -6.40 33.13 -10.68
CA ASN A 24 -7.74 33.44 -11.20
C ASN A 24 -8.63 32.23 -10.90
N ARG A 25 -9.51 32.36 -9.89
CA ARG A 25 -10.50 31.36 -9.52
C ARG A 25 -11.57 31.27 -10.60
N GLN A 26 -11.43 30.30 -11.51
CA GLN A 26 -12.55 29.81 -12.30
C GLN A 26 -13.01 28.47 -11.70
N SER A 27 -14.05 28.58 -10.87
CA SER A 27 -14.81 27.50 -10.25
C SER A 27 -15.25 26.46 -11.29
N ASN A 28 -14.72 25.24 -11.21
CA ASN A 28 -15.20 24.10 -11.99
C ASN A 28 -15.10 22.79 -11.20
N ALA A 29 -16.26 22.31 -10.74
CA ALA A 29 -16.64 20.90 -10.51
C ALA A 29 -15.61 19.93 -9.85
N ALA A 30 -14.78 20.40 -8.93
CA ALA A 30 -13.86 19.59 -8.11
C ALA A 30 -14.08 19.72 -6.58
N ASP A 31 -15.14 20.43 -6.16
CA ASP A 31 -15.43 20.77 -4.75
C ASP A 31 -16.13 19.63 -3.96
N GLY A 32 -15.74 18.39 -4.22
CA GLY A 32 -16.29 17.24 -3.55
C GLY A 32 -15.23 16.24 -3.15
N LEU A 33 -14.87 16.27 -1.86
CA LEU A 33 -14.09 15.29 -1.06
C LEU A 33 -12.69 15.74 -0.62
N LEU A 34 -12.14 16.80 -1.20
CA LEU A 34 -10.70 17.03 -1.16
C LEU A 34 -10.40 18.34 -0.41
N SER A 35 -9.55 18.31 0.60
CA SER A 35 -8.88 19.53 1.09
C SER A 35 -8.19 20.19 -0.11
N GLY A 36 -8.76 21.27 -0.65
CA GLY A 36 -8.20 21.99 -1.80
C GLY A 36 -8.31 21.33 -3.18
N GLY A 37 -9.22 20.36 -3.40
CA GLY A 37 -9.57 19.89 -4.75
C GLY A 37 -8.59 18.94 -5.45
N LYS A 38 -7.51 18.48 -4.79
CA LYS A 38 -6.47 17.64 -5.41
C LYS A 38 -6.06 16.39 -4.61
N THR A 39 -6.68 16.10 -3.47
CA THR A 39 -6.26 15.00 -2.57
C THR A 39 -7.37 13.98 -2.34
N ILE A 40 -7.25 12.76 -2.87
CA ILE A 40 -8.22 11.67 -2.73
C ILE A 40 -7.78 10.73 -1.60
N LEU A 41 -8.66 10.46 -0.63
CA LEU A 41 -8.45 9.45 0.40
C LEU A 41 -9.21 8.17 0.05
N LYS A 42 -8.58 7.02 0.26
CA LYS A 42 -9.16 5.70 -0.05
C LYS A 42 -8.85 4.70 1.05
N ALA A 43 -9.69 3.67 1.12
CA ALA A 43 -9.49 2.53 1.99
C ALA A 43 -9.79 1.22 1.26
N ASN A 44 -9.08 0.15 1.60
CA ASN A 44 -9.36 -1.20 1.10
C ASN A 44 -10.44 -1.85 1.96
N VAL A 45 -11.67 -1.86 1.48
CA VAL A 45 -12.83 -2.42 2.21
C VAL A 45 -12.84 -3.96 2.13
N LEU A 46 -12.42 -4.54 1.01
CA LEU A 46 -12.41 -6.00 0.83
C LEU A 46 -11.40 -6.67 1.78
N GLY A 47 -10.28 -6.01 2.05
CA GLY A 47 -9.27 -6.50 2.98
C GLY A 47 -9.77 -6.69 4.41
N TRP A 48 -10.87 -6.03 4.80
CA TRP A 48 -11.40 -6.14 6.17
C TRP A 48 -11.89 -7.56 6.48
N ALA A 49 -12.40 -8.27 5.48
CA ALA A 49 -12.80 -9.68 5.62
C ALA A 49 -11.61 -10.58 6.00
N THR A 50 -10.39 -10.19 5.62
CA THR A 50 -9.14 -10.91 5.91
C THR A 50 -8.27 -10.18 6.94
N ARG A 51 -8.84 -9.27 7.74
CA ARG A 51 -8.11 -8.44 8.74
C ARG A 51 -6.97 -7.59 8.15
N ASN A 52 -7.02 -7.28 6.86
CA ASN A 52 -6.05 -6.44 6.18
C ASN A 52 -6.64 -5.05 5.94
N PHE A 53 -6.20 -4.08 6.75
CA PHE A 53 -6.68 -2.71 6.69
C PHE A 53 -5.72 -1.86 5.85
N GLY A 54 -6.18 -1.43 4.68
CA GLY A 54 -5.42 -0.58 3.76
C GLY A 54 -5.95 0.84 3.69
N PHE A 55 -5.08 1.83 3.78
CA PHE A 55 -5.39 3.25 3.63
C PHE A 55 -4.46 3.89 2.62
N TYR A 56 -5.00 4.75 1.77
CA TYR A 56 -4.26 5.36 0.67
C TYR A 56 -4.60 6.84 0.55
N GLY A 57 -3.57 7.68 0.49
CA GLY A 57 -3.69 9.09 0.11
C GLY A 57 -3.14 9.31 -1.29
N GLU A 58 -3.98 9.76 -2.21
CA GLU A 58 -3.60 10.15 -3.56
C GLU A 58 -3.60 11.66 -3.71
N GLN A 59 -2.49 12.24 -4.16
CA GLN A 59 -2.35 13.63 -4.52
C GLN A 59 -2.28 13.77 -6.04
N ILE A 60 -3.23 14.47 -6.64
CA ILE A 60 -3.23 14.81 -8.06
C ILE A 60 -2.20 15.92 -8.28
N ILE A 61 -1.13 15.60 -9.01
CA ILE A 61 -0.04 16.53 -9.34
C ILE A 61 -0.37 17.27 -10.64
N SER A 62 -0.88 16.54 -11.63
CA SER A 62 -1.21 17.04 -12.96
C SER A 62 -2.39 16.28 -13.55
N LYS A 63 -2.89 16.71 -14.71
CA LYS A 63 -4.02 16.07 -15.40
C LYS A 63 -3.81 14.55 -15.55
N ASN A 64 -2.59 14.11 -15.84
CA ASN A 64 -2.30 12.69 -16.10
C ASN A 64 -1.42 12.04 -15.02
N ILE A 65 -1.03 12.76 -13.97
CA ILE A 65 -0.06 12.26 -12.98
C ILE A 65 -0.61 12.48 -11.56
N SER A 66 -0.56 11.42 -10.75
CA SER A 66 -0.81 11.49 -9.31
C SER A 66 0.31 10.79 -8.54
N ALA A 67 0.58 11.25 -7.32
CA ALA A 67 1.36 10.50 -6.34
C ALA A 67 0.42 9.82 -5.35
N VAL A 68 0.74 8.61 -4.94
CA VAL A 68 -0.04 7.84 -3.97
C VAL A 68 0.87 7.32 -2.86
N LEU A 69 0.39 7.43 -1.63
CA LEU A 69 1.01 6.82 -0.47
C LEU A 69 0.01 5.84 0.15
N GLY A 70 0.37 4.56 0.15
CA GLY A 70 -0.40 3.49 0.78
C GLY A 70 0.23 3.00 2.07
N VAL A 71 -0.60 2.76 3.09
CA VAL A 71 -0.24 2.05 4.31
C VAL A 71 -1.22 0.88 4.47
N ASN A 72 -0.71 -0.34 4.61
CA ASN A 72 -1.56 -1.48 4.97
C ASN A 72 -1.07 -2.14 6.25
N ILE A 73 -2.00 -2.52 7.10
CA ILE A 73 -1.73 -3.15 8.39
C ILE A 73 -2.63 -4.38 8.52
N MET A 74 -1.99 -5.50 8.81
CA MET A 74 -2.63 -6.73 9.24
C MET A 74 -2.12 -7.03 10.66
N PRO A 75 -2.93 -6.77 11.70
CA PRO A 75 -2.56 -7.08 13.09
C PRO A 75 -2.26 -8.58 13.26
N GLN A 76 -1.39 -8.93 14.20
CA GLN A 76 -1.06 -10.34 14.47
C GLN A 76 -2.29 -11.13 14.90
N GLY A 77 -2.46 -12.32 14.34
CA GLY A 77 -3.48 -13.27 14.74
C GLY A 77 -3.49 -14.48 13.80
N GLY A 78 -4.36 -15.44 14.09
CA GLY A 78 -4.45 -16.68 13.32
C GLY A 78 -4.66 -16.44 11.83
N VAL A 79 -4.21 -17.38 11.01
CA VAL A 79 -4.43 -17.35 9.56
C VAL A 79 -5.93 -17.47 9.30
N PRO A 80 -6.58 -16.47 8.64
CA PRO A 80 -8.01 -16.56 8.37
C PRO A 80 -8.35 -17.80 7.54
N TYR A 81 -9.38 -18.54 7.97
CA TYR A 81 -9.92 -19.71 7.26
C TYR A 81 -9.02 -20.96 7.19
N ILE A 82 -7.90 -21.02 7.93
CA ILE A 82 -7.00 -22.19 7.89
C ILE A 82 -7.71 -23.50 8.28
N SER A 83 -8.61 -23.44 9.25
CA SER A 83 -9.44 -24.56 9.71
C SER A 83 -10.44 -25.10 8.67
N ARG A 84 -10.59 -24.43 7.51
CA ARG A 84 -11.37 -24.98 6.38
C ARG A 84 -10.53 -25.81 5.42
N PHE A 85 -9.21 -25.72 5.50
CA PHE A 85 -8.28 -26.34 4.55
C PHE A 85 -7.33 -27.34 5.21
N SER A 86 -7.16 -27.30 6.54
CA SER A 86 -6.37 -28.28 7.29
C SER A 86 -6.92 -28.43 8.70
N ASP A 87 -6.93 -29.68 9.20
CA ASP A 87 -7.29 -30.05 10.58
C ASP A 87 -6.04 -30.15 11.49
N ASP A 88 -4.86 -29.74 10.99
CA ASP A 88 -3.61 -29.77 11.75
C ASP A 88 -3.59 -28.65 12.83
N PRO A 89 -3.60 -28.99 14.13
CA PRO A 89 -3.65 -28.02 15.21
C PRO A 89 -2.40 -27.12 15.28
N GLN A 90 -1.25 -27.58 14.77
CA GLN A 90 -0.03 -26.78 14.75
C GLN A 90 -0.13 -25.58 13.80
N LEU A 91 -0.96 -25.69 12.74
CA LEU A 91 -1.20 -24.59 11.79
C LEU A 91 -2.20 -23.56 12.32
N GLU A 92 -3.08 -23.95 13.24
CA GLU A 92 -4.09 -23.07 13.83
C GLU A 92 -3.48 -22.06 14.81
N ASP A 93 -2.39 -22.44 15.48
CA ASP A 93 -1.67 -21.61 16.43
C ASP A 93 -0.73 -20.57 15.78
N ILE A 94 -0.44 -20.70 14.49
CA ILE A 94 0.43 -19.77 13.75
C ILE A 94 -0.22 -18.39 13.70
N ARG A 95 0.48 -17.39 14.23
CA ARG A 95 0.06 -15.99 14.19
C ARG A 95 0.91 -15.21 13.23
N ILE A 96 0.26 -14.65 12.21
CA ILE A 96 0.89 -13.79 11.21
C ILE A 96 0.40 -12.34 11.35
N GLY A 97 1.30 -11.40 11.14
CA GLY A 97 0.98 -9.98 11.01
C GLY A 97 1.89 -9.31 9.98
N THR A 98 1.36 -8.29 9.33
CA THR A 98 2.08 -7.57 8.26
C THR A 98 1.89 -6.07 8.40
N PHE A 99 2.94 -5.32 8.11
CA PHE A 99 2.88 -3.89 7.90
C PHE A 99 3.46 -3.60 6.53
N SER A 100 2.83 -2.73 5.74
CA SER A 100 3.39 -2.28 4.47
C SER A 100 3.26 -0.78 4.27
N PHE A 101 4.25 -0.21 3.60
CA PHE A 101 4.29 1.17 3.16
C PHE A 101 4.63 1.21 1.67
N THR A 102 3.77 1.85 0.86
CA THR A 102 3.81 1.78 -0.60
C THR A 102 3.71 3.17 -1.22
N PRO A 103 4.84 3.84 -1.52
CA PRO A 103 4.85 4.98 -2.42
C PRO A 103 4.69 4.54 -3.88
N GLU A 104 3.82 5.24 -4.59
CA GLU A 104 3.45 4.94 -5.98
C GLU A 104 3.27 6.24 -6.78
N VAL A 105 3.63 6.20 -8.06
CA VAL A 105 3.35 7.28 -9.02
C VAL A 105 2.43 6.73 -10.09
N ARG A 106 1.27 7.37 -10.31
CA ARG A 106 0.26 6.94 -11.26
C ARG A 106 0.24 7.80 -12.50
N PHE A 107 0.27 7.15 -13.66
CA PHE A 107 0.10 7.77 -14.97
C PHE A 107 -1.25 7.38 -15.56
N TYR A 108 -2.17 8.34 -15.65
CA TYR A 108 -3.50 8.14 -16.22
C TYR A 108 -3.45 8.27 -17.75
N LEU A 109 -3.80 7.18 -18.43
CA LEU A 109 -3.85 7.07 -19.90
C LEU A 109 -5.17 7.63 -20.48
N SER A 110 -6.15 7.91 -19.63
CA SER A 110 -7.46 8.40 -20.07
C SER A 110 -7.45 9.90 -20.38
N ARG A 111 -8.26 10.33 -21.35
CA ARG A 111 -8.43 11.76 -21.69
C ARG A 111 -9.11 12.57 -20.57
N SER A 112 -9.86 11.91 -19.70
CA SER A 112 -10.52 12.52 -18.52
C SER A 112 -9.51 12.98 -17.47
N GLY A 113 -8.47 12.18 -17.20
CA GLY A 113 -7.43 12.52 -16.22
C GLY A 113 -7.95 12.77 -14.80
N TYR A 114 -7.15 13.47 -13.99
CA TYR A 114 -7.46 13.93 -12.63
C TYR A 114 -7.95 12.81 -11.70
N GLY A 115 -7.18 11.74 -11.56
CA GLY A 115 -7.57 10.65 -10.67
C GLY A 115 -8.68 9.76 -11.23
N LYS A 116 -8.87 9.72 -12.57
CA LYS A 116 -9.91 8.92 -13.21
C LYS A 116 -9.39 8.22 -14.49
N GLY A 117 -9.79 6.97 -14.65
CA GLY A 117 -9.58 6.13 -15.82
C GLY A 117 -8.46 5.11 -15.64
N PHE A 118 -8.04 4.51 -16.74
CA PHE A 118 -6.91 3.58 -16.78
C PHE A 118 -5.63 4.26 -16.35
N TYR A 119 -4.85 3.56 -15.54
CA TYR A 119 -3.53 4.00 -15.12
C TYR A 119 -2.50 2.87 -15.19
N ILE A 120 -1.26 3.27 -15.41
CA ILE A 120 -0.07 2.47 -15.11
C ILE A 120 0.70 3.15 -13.99
N ALA A 121 1.25 2.38 -13.07
CA ALA A 121 1.88 2.95 -11.89
C ALA A 121 3.11 2.15 -11.44
N PRO A 122 4.34 2.68 -11.63
CA PRO A 122 5.47 2.16 -10.88
C PRO A 122 5.28 2.42 -9.39
N TYR A 123 5.67 1.44 -8.59
CA TYR A 123 5.61 1.54 -7.14
C TYR A 123 6.84 0.91 -6.49
N TYR A 124 7.08 1.36 -5.27
CA TYR A 124 7.97 0.71 -4.33
C TYR A 124 7.16 0.32 -3.10
N LYS A 125 7.47 -0.83 -2.51
CA LYS A 125 6.76 -1.36 -1.36
C LYS A 125 7.75 -1.93 -0.36
N TYR A 126 7.70 -1.36 0.84
CA TYR A 126 8.35 -1.92 2.02
C TYR A 126 7.33 -2.75 2.79
N GLU A 127 7.67 -3.99 3.14
CA GLU A 127 6.82 -4.83 3.98
C GLU A 127 7.60 -5.44 5.13
N ARG A 128 6.97 -5.48 6.28
CA ARG A 128 7.44 -6.19 7.46
C ARG A 128 6.45 -7.28 7.79
N PHE A 129 6.91 -8.52 7.73
CA PHE A 129 6.20 -9.70 8.18
C PHE A 129 6.65 -10.07 9.58
N LYS A 130 5.68 -10.40 10.43
CA LYS A 130 5.89 -10.94 11.76
C LYS A 130 5.18 -12.28 11.84
N ALA A 131 5.94 -13.33 12.10
CA ALA A 131 5.42 -14.65 12.41
C ALA A 131 5.77 -15.01 13.86
N SER A 132 4.81 -15.56 14.58
CA SER A 132 4.97 -16.00 15.97
C SER A 132 4.12 -17.24 16.21
N ASN A 133 4.47 -18.01 17.25
CA ASN A 133 3.84 -19.29 17.58
C ASN A 133 4.02 -20.34 16.47
N LEU A 134 5.22 -20.39 15.89
CA LEU A 134 5.65 -21.54 15.12
C LEU A 134 6.08 -22.60 16.12
N LEU A 135 5.21 -23.58 16.37
CA LEU A 135 5.52 -24.74 17.20
C LEU A 135 6.37 -25.70 16.36
N ILE A 136 7.56 -26.03 16.86
CA ILE A 136 8.30 -27.17 16.35
C ILE A 136 8.44 -28.17 17.49
N GLU A 137 7.89 -29.36 17.28
CA GLU A 137 8.05 -30.50 18.16
C GLU A 137 9.39 -31.17 17.83
N PHE A 138 10.25 -31.30 18.84
CA PHE A 138 11.45 -32.12 18.75
C PHE A 138 11.43 -33.15 19.89
N GLU A 139 11.85 -34.38 19.59
CA GLU A 139 12.20 -35.36 20.62
C GLU A 139 13.62 -35.06 21.13
N ASP A 140 13.74 -34.75 22.42
CA ASP A 140 15.04 -34.75 23.10
C ASP A 140 15.58 -36.20 23.21
N GLN A 141 16.85 -36.37 23.60
CA GLN A 141 17.52 -37.68 23.76
C GLN A 141 16.79 -38.64 24.74
N ASN A 142 15.82 -38.12 25.49
CA ASN A 142 14.97 -38.86 26.43
C ASN A 142 13.50 -39.05 25.94
N SER A 143 13.20 -38.80 24.65
CA SER A 143 11.84 -38.91 24.07
C SER A 143 10.77 -38.07 24.76
N VAL A 144 11.15 -36.90 25.30
CA VAL A 144 10.19 -35.92 25.85
C VAL A 144 9.88 -34.89 24.77
N PRO A 145 8.59 -34.66 24.41
CA PRO A 145 8.22 -33.61 23.47
C PRO A 145 8.48 -32.24 24.11
N GLN A 146 9.26 -31.41 23.42
CA GLN A 146 9.52 -30.02 23.79
C GLN A 146 8.99 -29.08 22.70
N GLU A 147 8.25 -28.05 23.11
CA GLU A 147 7.69 -27.03 22.22
C GLU A 147 8.55 -25.76 22.26
N ILE A 148 9.11 -25.37 21.12
CA ILE A 148 9.83 -24.09 20.99
C ILE A 148 8.96 -23.11 20.22
N ASN A 149 8.58 -22.00 20.87
CA ASN A 149 7.87 -20.90 20.23
C ASN A 149 8.84 -20.01 19.44
N LEU A 150 8.94 -20.22 18.14
CA LEU A 150 9.78 -19.38 17.28
C LEU A 150 9.07 -18.08 16.89
N LYS A 151 9.84 -16.98 16.89
CA LYS A 151 9.42 -15.66 16.44
C LYS A 151 10.34 -15.20 15.32
N GLY A 152 9.78 -14.94 14.15
CA GLY A 152 10.49 -14.48 12.97
C GLY A 152 10.00 -13.11 12.51
N ASN A 153 10.94 -12.21 12.20
CA ASN A 153 10.63 -10.95 11.54
C ASN A 153 11.37 -10.91 10.19
N LEU A 154 10.63 -10.69 9.11
CA LEU A 154 11.18 -10.53 7.78
C LEU A 154 10.83 -9.15 7.25
N ASN A 155 11.85 -8.41 6.81
CA ASN A 155 11.67 -7.15 6.11
C ASN A 155 11.95 -7.39 4.64
N THR A 156 11.04 -6.94 3.78
CA THR A 156 11.17 -7.07 2.34
C THR A 156 11.05 -5.71 1.67
N HIS A 157 11.77 -5.56 0.57
CA HIS A 157 11.74 -4.40 -0.29
C HIS A 157 11.42 -4.87 -1.70
N SER A 158 10.27 -4.46 -2.23
CA SER A 158 9.84 -4.81 -3.57
C SER A 158 9.57 -3.57 -4.41
N GLY A 159 9.78 -3.70 -5.71
CA GLY A 159 9.43 -2.71 -6.72
C GLY A 159 8.64 -3.36 -7.83
N GLY A 160 7.76 -2.61 -8.46
CA GLY A 160 6.87 -3.17 -9.45
C GLY A 160 6.12 -2.14 -10.28
N ALA A 161 5.24 -2.64 -11.12
CA ALA A 161 4.30 -1.82 -11.89
C ALA A 161 2.89 -2.39 -11.75
N ILE A 162 1.93 -1.48 -11.58
CA ILE A 162 0.50 -1.77 -11.48
C ILE A 162 -0.18 -1.26 -12.73
N ILE A 163 -1.11 -2.04 -13.27
CA ILE A 163 -2.10 -1.60 -14.23
C ILE A 163 -3.46 -1.68 -13.54
N GLY A 164 -4.18 -0.58 -13.56
CA GLY A 164 -5.49 -0.49 -12.92
C GLY A 164 -6.40 0.51 -13.59
N ILE A 165 -7.62 0.59 -13.07
CA ILE A 165 -8.62 1.54 -13.49
C ILE A 165 -9.28 2.17 -12.26
N GLN A 166 -9.43 3.48 -12.30
CA GLN A 166 -10.05 4.26 -11.23
C GLN A 166 -11.30 4.97 -11.73
N TRP A 167 -12.43 4.76 -11.05
CA TRP A 167 -13.66 5.48 -11.29
C TRP A 167 -13.94 6.45 -10.15
N LEU A 168 -14.45 7.63 -10.49
CA LEU A 168 -14.97 8.59 -9.53
C LEU A 168 -16.49 8.62 -9.65
N ALA A 169 -17.18 8.23 -8.59
CA ALA A 169 -18.63 8.07 -8.53
C ALA A 169 -19.31 9.06 -7.56
N GLY A 170 -20.62 9.24 -7.76
CA GLY A 170 -21.48 10.12 -6.97
C GLY A 170 -21.60 11.56 -7.51
N LYS A 171 -22.68 12.25 -7.12
CA LYS A 171 -23.03 13.62 -7.57
C LYS A 171 -21.91 14.65 -7.36
N LYS A 172 -20.99 14.38 -6.43
CA LYS A 172 -19.83 15.21 -6.09
C LYS A 172 -18.48 14.50 -6.28
N LYS A 173 -18.42 13.38 -7.01
CA LYS A 173 -17.20 12.56 -7.19
C LYS A 173 -16.51 12.18 -5.86
N ARG A 174 -17.31 11.95 -4.83
CA ARG A 174 -16.88 11.73 -3.44
C ARG A 174 -16.49 10.28 -3.14
N ILE A 175 -16.62 9.40 -4.11
CA ILE A 175 -16.32 7.98 -3.96
C ILE A 175 -15.36 7.62 -5.09
N ALA A 176 -14.16 7.20 -4.73
CA ALA A 176 -13.20 6.63 -5.67
C ALA A 176 -13.27 5.11 -5.57
N LEU A 177 -13.62 4.46 -6.68
CA LEU A 177 -13.50 3.02 -6.83
C LEU A 177 -12.23 2.75 -7.63
N ASP A 178 -11.27 2.07 -7.01
CA ASP A 178 -9.98 1.75 -7.60
C ASP A 178 -9.88 0.23 -7.75
N TRP A 179 -9.64 -0.23 -8.97
CA TRP A 179 -9.44 -1.64 -9.27
C TRP A 179 -8.08 -1.83 -9.93
N THR A 180 -7.18 -2.49 -9.20
CA THR A 180 -5.93 -3.06 -9.72
C THR A 180 -6.21 -4.34 -10.51
N ILE A 181 -5.90 -4.34 -11.81
CA ILE A 181 -6.13 -5.49 -12.69
C ILE A 181 -4.93 -6.43 -12.63
N ILE A 182 -3.72 -5.90 -12.77
CA ILE A 182 -2.46 -6.65 -12.73
C ILE A 182 -1.46 -5.83 -11.93
N GLY A 183 -0.71 -6.50 -11.04
CA GLY A 183 0.43 -5.92 -10.34
C GLY A 183 1.61 -6.89 -10.42
N ALA A 184 2.62 -6.54 -11.20
CA ALA A 184 3.87 -7.29 -11.26
C ALA A 184 4.88 -6.68 -10.28
N HIS A 185 5.56 -7.51 -9.49
CA HIS A 185 6.58 -7.06 -8.57
C HIS A 185 7.75 -8.03 -8.47
N TYR A 186 8.89 -7.47 -8.11
CA TYR A 186 10.10 -8.19 -7.81
C TYR A 186 10.74 -7.55 -6.58
N GLY A 187 11.25 -8.38 -5.67
CA GLY A 187 11.80 -7.90 -4.41
C GLY A 187 12.55 -8.96 -3.63
N THR A 188 13.21 -8.52 -2.57
CA THR A 188 14.00 -9.32 -1.63
C THR A 188 13.60 -9.00 -0.21
#